data_AF-A0A821P3Y5-F1
#
_entry.id   AF-A0A821P3Y5-F1
#
_cell.length_a   1.000
_cell.length_b   1.000
_cell.length_c   1.000
_cell.angle_alpha   90.00
_cell.angle_beta   90.00
_cell.angle_gamma   90.00
#
_symmetry.space_group_name_H-M   'P 1'
#
loop_
_entity.id
_entity.type
_entity.pdbx_description
1 polymer ?
#
loop_
_entity_poly.entity_id
_entity_poly.type
_entity_poly.pdbx_seq_one_letter_code
_entity_poly.pdbx_strand_id
1 'polypeptide(L)'
;SYCTSLSIAYSGTENGNECYCSEVPPTVKSDFCTTPCAGDSKQICGGVNALSIAFTTIPSLPATNSTKRGLCWSWNNNVSTFAFFSPSSIPWLYNWELWDPRPVGIYSTAEYIPMCRTAANAPKILNHLSKCNAKRLLGFNEPDLPEAKGGYYISPYDTSVLWKNYIEPMKTRCNMTLGAP
;
A
#
# COMPACT_ATOMS: atom_id res chain seq x y z
N SER A 1 23.84 9.58 10.37
CA SER A 1 24.14 9.19 11.76
C SER A 1 24.08 7.66 11.88
N TYR A 2 24.45 7.07 13.02
CA TYR A 2 24.44 5.61 13.25
C TYR A 2 23.07 4.96 12.96
N CYS A 3 21.98 5.54 13.43
CA CYS A 3 20.63 5.04 13.13
C CYS A 3 20.27 5.15 11.64
N THR A 4 20.75 6.18 10.93
CA THR A 4 20.59 6.29 9.46
C THR A 4 21.27 5.16 8.70
N SER A 5 22.49 4.75 9.12
CA SER A 5 23.17 3.61 8.47
C SER A 5 22.46 2.28 8.69
N LEU A 6 21.60 2.20 9.71
CA LEU A 6 20.76 1.03 9.99
C LEU A 6 19.38 1.13 9.34
N SER A 7 19.08 2.19 8.59
CA SER A 7 17.76 2.49 8.03
C SER A 7 16.63 2.61 9.06
N ILE A 8 16.96 2.95 10.31
CA ILE A 8 16.00 3.10 11.40
C ILE A 8 15.48 4.53 11.48
N ALA A 9 14.16 4.70 11.53
CA ALA A 9 13.49 6.00 11.35
C ALA A 9 13.73 7.04 12.47
N TYR A 10 14.00 6.60 13.69
CA TYR A 10 14.17 7.50 14.85
C TYR A 10 15.53 7.31 15.50
N SER A 11 16.16 8.42 15.87
CA SER A 11 17.32 8.46 16.75
C SER A 11 16.99 9.25 18.01
N GLY A 12 17.45 8.77 19.16
CA GLY A 12 17.29 9.45 20.44
C GLY A 12 18.62 9.56 21.18
N THR A 13 18.77 10.62 21.97
CA THR A 13 19.89 10.78 22.90
C THR A 13 19.39 10.90 24.32
N GLU A 14 20.05 10.22 25.25
CA GLU A 14 19.81 10.29 26.69
C GLU A 14 21.07 10.78 27.42
N ASN A 15 20.86 11.51 28.51
CA ASN A 15 21.91 11.89 29.46
C ASN A 15 23.20 12.49 28.85
N GLY A 16 23.11 13.16 27.70
CA GLY A 16 24.22 13.88 27.07
C GLY A 16 25.16 13.03 26.20
N ASN A 17 25.21 11.71 26.37
CA ASN A 17 26.16 10.84 25.66
C ASN A 17 25.61 9.44 25.29
N GLU A 18 24.39 9.09 25.69
CA GLU A 18 23.78 7.80 25.36
C GLU A 18 22.95 7.95 24.08
N CYS A 19 23.00 6.95 23.21
CA CYS A 19 22.38 6.99 21.88
C CYS A 19 21.51 5.76 21.65
N TYR A 20 20.30 5.99 21.12
CA TYR A 20 19.29 4.98 20.89
C TYR A 20 18.71 5.11 19.48
N CYS A 21 18.29 3.98 18.91
CA CYS A 21 17.54 3.93 17.65
C CYS A 21 16.20 3.23 17.88
N SER A 22 15.13 3.69 17.24
CA SER A 22 13.81 3.07 17.30
C SER A 22 13.12 3.16 15.94
N GLU A 23 12.35 2.14 15.59
CA GLU A 23 11.43 2.20 14.44
C GLU A 23 10.04 2.74 14.83
N VAL A 24 9.74 2.72 16.13
CA VAL A 24 8.46 3.15 16.67
C VAL A 24 8.56 4.61 17.10
N PRO A 25 7.60 5.47 16.72
CA PRO A 25 7.58 6.85 17.17
C PRO A 25 7.40 6.94 18.70
N PRO A 26 7.96 7.97 19.34
CA PRO A 26 7.65 8.25 20.74
C PRO A 26 6.15 8.53 20.91
N THR A 27 5.56 7.95 21.95
CA THR A 27 4.14 8.13 22.29
C THR A 27 3.91 9.15 23.40
N VAL A 28 4.99 9.61 24.04
CA VAL A 28 4.95 10.50 25.20
C VAL A 28 5.93 11.66 25.03
N LYS A 29 5.54 12.83 25.54
CA LYS A 29 6.41 14.01 25.63
C LYS A 29 7.02 14.09 27.04
N SER A 30 8.27 14.51 27.13
CA SER A 30 8.94 14.84 28.38
C SER A 30 9.50 16.26 28.31
N ASP A 31 9.37 17.01 29.41
CA ASP A 31 9.98 18.33 29.57
C ASP A 31 11.35 18.26 30.30
N PHE A 32 11.82 17.05 30.62
CA PHE A 32 13.10 16.80 31.31
C PHE A 32 14.30 16.65 30.36
N CYS A 33 14.16 17.01 29.09
CA CYS A 33 15.30 17.07 28.16
C CYS A 33 16.13 18.32 28.43
N THR A 34 17.03 18.27 29.40
CA THR A 34 17.82 19.43 29.86
C THR A 34 19.32 19.19 29.89
N THR A 35 19.80 17.99 29.59
CA THR A 35 21.22 17.64 29.64
C THR A 35 21.93 18.09 28.35
N PRO A 36 23.01 18.90 28.44
CA PRO A 36 23.81 19.28 27.27
C PRO A 36 24.53 18.08 26.66
N CYS A 37 24.77 18.13 25.34
CA CYS A 37 25.53 17.10 24.64
C CYS A 37 27.01 17.10 25.06
N ALA A 38 27.60 15.93 25.24
CA ALA A 38 29.02 15.79 25.56
C ALA A 38 29.96 16.36 24.47
N GLY A 39 29.54 16.31 23.20
CA GLY A 39 30.31 16.82 22.07
C GLY A 39 30.08 18.29 21.73
N ASP A 40 28.95 18.87 22.15
CA ASP A 40 28.61 20.28 21.93
C ASP A 40 27.65 20.76 23.02
N SER A 41 28.20 21.45 24.03
CA SER A 41 27.43 21.98 25.16
C SER A 41 26.34 22.99 24.81
N LYS A 42 26.29 23.48 23.56
CA LYS A 42 25.22 24.37 23.07
C LYS A 42 23.96 23.63 22.64
N GLN A 43 24.03 22.30 22.52
CA GLN A 43 22.93 21.45 22.13
C GLN A 43 22.46 20.62 23.32
N ILE A 44 21.17 20.30 23.33
CA ILE A 44 20.56 19.42 24.35
C ILE A 44 20.47 18.01 23.79
N CYS A 45 20.97 17.03 24.56
CA CYS A 45 21.01 15.62 24.21
C CYS A 45 20.29 14.77 25.27
N GLY A 46 18.99 15.03 25.45
CA GLY A 46 18.15 14.31 26.39
C GLY A 46 18.23 14.83 27.82
N GLY A 47 17.94 13.95 28.77
CA GLY A 47 17.97 14.18 30.20
C GLY A 47 17.86 12.85 30.96
N VAL A 48 17.79 12.89 32.29
CA VAL A 48 17.65 11.67 33.09
C VAL A 48 16.26 11.06 32.83
N ASN A 49 16.22 9.84 32.30
CA ASN A 49 15.00 9.16 31.87
C ASN A 49 14.19 9.95 30.82
N ALA A 50 14.87 10.75 29.99
CA ALA A 50 14.24 11.60 28.98
C ALA A 50 15.06 11.63 27.68
N LEU A 51 14.42 11.25 26.58
CA LEU A 51 15.06 11.21 25.25
C LEU A 51 14.78 12.48 24.46
N SER A 52 15.83 13.13 23.96
CA SER A 52 15.71 14.08 22.85
C SER A 52 15.73 13.29 21.55
N ILE A 53 14.68 13.44 20.73
CA ILE A 53 14.44 12.59 19.56
C ILE A 53 14.57 13.42 18.28
N ALA A 54 15.27 12.87 17.31
CA ALA A 54 15.38 13.41 15.97
C ALA A 54 14.93 12.35 14.95
N PHE A 55 14.22 12.80 13.93
CA PHE A 55 13.94 11.99 12.75
C PHE A 55 15.24 11.77 11.99
N THR A 56 15.55 10.52 11.68
CA THR A 56 16.62 10.24 10.73
C THR A 56 16.08 10.54 9.34
N THR A 57 16.81 11.33 8.55
CA THR A 57 16.57 11.35 7.11
C THR A 57 17.03 10.01 6.57
N ILE A 58 16.12 9.03 6.51
CA ILE A 58 16.34 7.82 5.73
C ILE A 58 16.66 8.30 4.32
N PRO A 59 17.83 7.96 3.74
CA PRO A 59 18.11 8.31 2.37
C PRO A 59 16.97 7.73 1.53
N SER A 60 16.16 8.59 0.92
CA SER A 60 15.26 8.14 -0.11
C SER A 60 16.15 7.62 -1.21
N LEU A 61 16.33 6.29 -1.27
CA LEU A 61 16.79 5.68 -2.51
C LEU A 61 15.84 6.23 -3.57
N PRO A 62 16.34 6.85 -4.66
CA PRO A 62 15.48 7.31 -5.72
C PRO A 62 14.63 6.11 -6.11
N ALA A 63 13.34 6.18 -5.81
CA ALA A 63 12.41 5.14 -6.18
C ALA A 63 12.53 5.04 -7.70
N THR A 64 13.16 3.98 -8.19
CA THR A 64 13.19 3.74 -9.63
C THR A 64 11.74 3.69 -10.06
N ASN A 65 11.36 4.49 -11.06
CA ASN A 65 10.01 4.52 -11.62
C ASN A 65 9.72 3.15 -12.25
N SER A 66 9.38 2.18 -11.40
CA SER A 66 9.09 0.83 -11.79
C SER A 66 7.66 0.81 -12.31
N THR A 67 7.54 0.68 -13.63
CA THR A 67 6.25 0.48 -14.29
C THR A 67 5.57 -0.84 -13.89
N LYS A 68 6.32 -1.73 -13.22
CA LYS A 68 5.85 -3.06 -12.78
C LYS A 68 5.27 -3.07 -11.37
N ARG A 69 5.65 -2.13 -10.49
CA ARG A 69 5.17 -2.12 -9.10
C ARG A 69 3.76 -1.55 -9.04
N GLY A 70 2.77 -2.37 -8.68
CA GLY A 70 1.42 -1.93 -8.39
C GLY A 70 1.11 -1.84 -6.90
N LEU A 71 -0.08 -1.34 -6.58
CA LEU A 71 -0.61 -1.31 -5.21
C LEU A 71 -1.88 -2.18 -5.12
N CYS A 72 -1.89 -3.13 -4.19
CA CYS A 72 -3.11 -3.81 -3.75
C CYS A 72 -3.71 -3.00 -2.61
N TRP A 73 -4.90 -2.43 -2.81
CA TRP A 73 -5.48 -1.46 -1.89
C TRP A 73 -6.91 -1.83 -1.53
N SER A 74 -7.15 -2.24 -0.29
CA SER A 74 -8.52 -2.55 0.14
C SER A 74 -9.39 -1.28 0.17
N TRP A 75 -10.66 -1.42 -0.22
CA TRP A 75 -11.60 -0.30 -0.25
C TRP A 75 -11.85 0.33 1.14
N ASN A 76 -11.62 -0.40 2.22
CA ASN A 76 -11.81 0.05 3.60
C ASN A 76 -10.53 0.62 4.25
N ASN A 77 -9.44 0.77 3.49
CA ASN A 77 -8.23 1.40 4.00
C ASN A 77 -8.43 2.90 4.21
N ASN A 78 -7.77 3.45 5.24
CA ASN A 78 -7.80 4.87 5.51
C ASN A 78 -7.08 5.63 4.38
N VAL A 79 -7.73 6.68 3.87
CA VAL A 79 -7.19 7.56 2.83
C VAL A 79 -5.85 8.19 3.26
N SER A 80 -5.62 8.44 4.54
CA SER A 80 -4.34 8.97 5.03
C SER A 80 -3.15 8.03 4.78
N THR A 81 -3.39 6.72 4.68
CA THR A 81 -2.34 5.72 4.41
C THR A 81 -1.74 5.89 3.00
N PHE A 82 -2.41 6.61 2.08
CA PHE A 82 -1.84 6.96 0.79
C PHE A 82 -0.58 7.85 0.88
N ALA A 83 -0.42 8.61 1.96
CA ALA A 83 0.74 9.46 2.17
C ALA A 83 2.05 8.66 2.25
N PHE A 84 2.01 7.41 2.74
CA PHE A 84 3.19 6.54 2.83
C PHE A 84 3.72 6.10 1.47
N PHE A 85 2.86 6.12 0.44
CA PHE A 85 3.22 5.74 -0.93
C PHE A 85 3.53 6.98 -1.80
N SER A 86 3.40 8.19 -1.26
CA SER A 86 3.82 9.44 -1.89
C SER A 86 5.32 9.69 -1.62
N PRO A 87 6.18 9.94 -2.62
CA PRO A 87 5.88 10.36 -3.99
C PRO A 87 6.07 9.26 -5.06
N SER A 88 6.04 7.97 -4.70
CA SER A 88 6.18 6.93 -5.73
C SER A 88 4.97 6.97 -6.68
N SER A 89 5.23 7.26 -7.96
CA SER A 89 4.23 7.18 -9.02
C SER A 89 3.83 5.71 -9.20
N ILE A 90 2.87 5.24 -8.42
CA ILE A 90 2.31 3.90 -8.59
C ILE A 90 1.58 3.89 -9.94
N PRO A 91 2.03 3.11 -10.94
CA PRO A 91 1.44 3.08 -12.28
C PRO A 91 0.06 2.42 -12.33
N TRP A 92 -0.21 1.48 -11.42
CA TRP A 92 -1.47 0.72 -11.41
C TRP A 92 -1.82 0.21 -10.02
N LEU A 93 -3.11 -0.02 -9.78
CA LEU A 93 -3.60 -0.58 -8.53
C LEU A 93 -4.92 -1.35 -8.70
N TYR A 94 -5.26 -2.18 -7.73
CA TYR A 94 -6.54 -2.88 -7.66
C TYR A 94 -7.00 -3.04 -6.20
N ASN A 95 -8.28 -3.34 -5.98
CA ASN A 95 -8.88 -3.48 -4.64
C ASN A 95 -9.74 -4.75 -4.50
N TRP A 96 -9.52 -5.75 -5.35
CA TRP A 96 -10.34 -6.97 -5.45
C TRP A 96 -11.83 -6.74 -5.80
N GLU A 97 -12.20 -5.55 -6.27
CA GLU A 97 -13.57 -5.24 -6.67
C GLU A 97 -13.66 -4.88 -8.15
N LEU A 98 -14.88 -4.80 -8.67
CA LEU A 98 -15.15 -4.33 -10.04
C LEU A 98 -15.18 -2.80 -10.14
N TRP A 99 -15.25 -2.09 -9.02
CA TRP A 99 -15.49 -0.65 -8.94
C TRP A 99 -14.30 0.07 -8.31
N ASP A 100 -13.92 1.19 -8.91
CA ASP A 100 -12.83 2.04 -8.43
C ASP A 100 -13.27 2.81 -7.17
N PRO A 101 -12.67 2.55 -5.99
CA PRO A 101 -13.05 3.20 -4.74
C PRO A 101 -12.40 4.58 -4.58
N ARG A 102 -11.46 4.95 -5.46
CA ARG A 102 -10.55 6.07 -5.19
C ARG A 102 -11.28 7.42 -5.29
N PRO A 103 -11.11 8.30 -4.30
CA PRO A 103 -11.53 9.69 -4.43
C PRO A 103 -10.79 10.39 -5.57
N VAL A 104 -11.45 11.34 -6.21
CA VAL A 104 -10.85 12.19 -7.24
C VAL A 104 -9.59 12.86 -6.69
N GLY A 105 -8.48 12.76 -7.42
CA GLY A 105 -7.20 13.39 -7.08
C GLY A 105 -6.20 12.49 -6.36
N ILE A 106 -6.60 11.31 -5.86
CA ILE A 106 -5.70 10.37 -5.19
C ILE A 106 -5.29 9.27 -6.16
N TYR A 107 -3.99 9.23 -6.53
CA TYR A 107 -3.46 8.34 -7.57
C TYR A 107 -4.29 8.36 -8.86
N SER A 108 -4.88 9.51 -9.21
CA SER A 108 -5.76 9.66 -10.38
C SER A 108 -5.08 9.32 -11.70
N THR A 109 -3.74 9.37 -11.72
CA THR A 109 -2.91 8.99 -12.86
C THR A 109 -2.66 7.47 -12.94
N ALA A 110 -2.84 6.74 -11.85
CA ALA A 110 -2.66 5.30 -11.81
C ALA A 110 -3.85 4.59 -12.47
N GLU A 111 -3.56 3.56 -13.27
CA GLU A 111 -4.59 2.71 -13.84
C GLU A 111 -5.24 1.87 -12.73
N TYR A 112 -6.56 1.97 -12.61
CA TYR A 112 -7.30 1.02 -11.78
C TYR A 112 -7.63 -0.24 -12.58
N ILE A 113 -7.31 -1.38 -12.00
CA ILE A 113 -7.54 -2.70 -12.59
C ILE A 113 -8.69 -3.36 -11.81
N PRO A 114 -9.92 -3.41 -12.36
CA PRO A 114 -11.01 -4.15 -11.75
C PRO A 114 -10.73 -5.66 -11.68
N MET A 115 -11.35 -6.33 -10.72
CA MET A 115 -11.24 -7.77 -10.49
C MET A 115 -12.62 -8.42 -10.34
N CYS A 116 -12.82 -9.54 -11.04
CA CYS A 116 -13.97 -10.41 -10.82
C CYS A 116 -13.70 -11.38 -9.68
N ARG A 117 -13.66 -10.89 -8.43
CA ARG A 117 -13.22 -11.67 -7.26
C ARG A 117 -13.97 -13.00 -7.06
N THR A 118 -15.31 -12.99 -7.17
CA THR A 118 -16.16 -14.15 -6.85
C THR A 118 -17.03 -14.58 -8.04
N ALA A 119 -17.60 -15.79 -7.95
CA ALA A 119 -18.63 -16.24 -8.89
C ALA A 119 -19.83 -15.28 -8.97
N ALA A 120 -20.22 -14.69 -7.83
CA ALA A 120 -21.31 -13.72 -7.74
C ALA A 120 -20.98 -12.35 -8.37
N ASN A 121 -19.70 -12.04 -8.61
CA ASN A 121 -19.28 -10.83 -9.31
C ASN A 121 -19.36 -10.98 -10.84
N ALA A 122 -19.22 -12.20 -11.38
CA ALA A 122 -19.14 -12.40 -12.84
C ALA A 122 -20.34 -11.80 -13.60
N PRO A 123 -21.61 -12.01 -13.18
CA PRO A 123 -22.75 -11.38 -13.86
C PRO A 123 -22.79 -9.85 -13.75
N LYS A 124 -22.03 -9.25 -12.84
CA LYS A 124 -22.01 -7.80 -12.58
C LYS A 124 -20.95 -7.06 -13.41
N ILE A 125 -20.05 -7.77 -14.10
CA ILE A 125 -18.95 -7.18 -14.89
C ILE A 125 -19.47 -6.12 -15.87
N LEU A 126 -20.49 -6.45 -16.65
CA LEU A 126 -21.03 -5.53 -17.66
C LEU A 126 -21.64 -4.27 -17.04
N ASN A 127 -22.25 -4.36 -15.86
CA ASN A 127 -22.84 -3.20 -15.21
C ASN A 127 -21.75 -2.21 -14.77
N HIS A 128 -20.67 -2.73 -14.18
CA HIS A 128 -19.55 -1.90 -13.71
C HIS A 128 -18.65 -1.39 -14.83
N LEU A 129 -18.46 -2.17 -15.89
CA LEU A 129 -17.52 -1.86 -16.98
C LEU A 129 -18.23 -1.52 -18.31
N SER A 130 -19.50 -1.12 -18.24
CA SER A 130 -20.32 -0.76 -19.41
C SER A 130 -19.69 0.34 -20.28
N LYS A 131 -18.92 1.24 -19.67
CA LYS A 131 -18.26 2.37 -20.32
C LYS A 131 -16.85 2.05 -20.84
N CYS A 132 -16.37 0.80 -20.69
CA CYS A 132 -15.01 0.39 -21.07
C CYS A 132 -13.91 1.32 -20.53
N ASN A 133 -14.04 1.75 -19.27
CA ASN A 133 -13.12 2.66 -18.59
C ASN A 133 -11.86 2.00 -18.01
N ALA A 134 -11.73 0.67 -18.15
CA ALA A 134 -10.59 -0.10 -17.71
C ALA A 134 -9.91 -0.79 -18.91
N LYS A 135 -8.57 -0.86 -18.90
CA LYS A 135 -7.79 -1.55 -19.95
C LYS A 135 -7.53 -3.02 -19.61
N ARG A 136 -7.61 -3.38 -18.33
CA ARG A 136 -7.33 -4.71 -17.81
C ARG A 136 -8.43 -5.19 -16.87
N LEU A 137 -8.65 -6.50 -16.80
CA LEU A 137 -9.59 -7.13 -15.88
C LEU A 137 -8.93 -8.37 -15.28
N LEU A 138 -8.86 -8.44 -13.95
CA LEU A 138 -8.38 -9.61 -13.23
C LEU A 138 -9.52 -10.63 -13.02
N GLY A 139 -9.17 -11.91 -13.04
CA GLY A 139 -10.07 -13.05 -12.86
C GLY A 139 -10.48 -13.28 -11.40
N PHE A 140 -10.89 -14.52 -11.10
CA PHE A 140 -11.34 -14.94 -9.77
C PHE A 140 -10.20 -14.93 -8.77
N ASN A 141 -10.47 -14.53 -7.52
CA ASN A 141 -9.47 -14.52 -6.47
C ASN A 141 -9.41 -15.88 -5.79
N GLU A 142 -8.29 -16.60 -5.96
CA GLU A 142 -8.00 -17.85 -5.24
C GLU A 142 -9.21 -18.83 -5.27
N PRO A 143 -9.69 -19.21 -6.48
CA PRO A 143 -10.88 -20.06 -6.61
C PRO A 143 -10.68 -21.46 -5.99
N ASP A 144 -9.46 -21.87 -5.69
CA ASP A 144 -9.10 -23.13 -5.05
C ASP A 144 -9.21 -23.08 -3.50
N LEU A 145 -9.31 -21.90 -2.91
CA LEU A 145 -9.36 -21.72 -1.45
C LEU A 145 -10.79 -21.45 -0.95
N PRO A 146 -11.15 -21.93 0.26
CA PRO A 146 -12.42 -21.60 0.89
C PRO A 146 -12.46 -20.14 1.39
N GLU A 147 -13.67 -19.60 1.58
CA GLU A 147 -13.89 -18.25 2.13
C GLU A 147 -13.19 -18.01 3.47
N ALA A 148 -13.11 -19.03 4.32
CA ALA A 148 -12.39 -18.95 5.60
C ALA A 148 -10.89 -18.63 5.45
N LYS A 149 -10.32 -18.76 4.24
CA LYS A 149 -8.93 -18.42 3.92
C LYS A 149 -8.79 -17.21 2.98
N GLY A 150 -9.89 -16.53 2.66
CA GLY A 150 -9.90 -15.39 1.72
C GLY A 150 -10.16 -15.76 0.25
N GLY A 151 -10.33 -17.05 -0.06
CA GLY A 151 -10.75 -17.53 -1.38
C GLY A 151 -12.26 -17.63 -1.53
N TYR A 152 -12.73 -18.25 -2.61
CA TYR A 152 -14.18 -18.35 -2.92
C TYR A 152 -14.67 -19.73 -3.36
N TYR A 153 -13.80 -20.74 -3.30
CA TYR A 153 -14.04 -22.13 -3.68
C TYR A 153 -14.97 -22.29 -4.89
N ILE A 154 -14.43 -21.97 -6.07
CA ILE A 154 -15.10 -22.11 -7.35
C ILE A 154 -14.46 -23.30 -8.06
N SER A 155 -15.25 -24.30 -8.42
CA SER A 155 -14.72 -25.47 -9.13
C SER A 155 -14.05 -25.05 -10.46
N PRO A 156 -13.06 -25.80 -10.97
CA PRO A 156 -12.49 -25.51 -12.29
C PRO A 156 -13.55 -25.51 -13.40
N TYR A 157 -14.57 -26.36 -13.30
CA TYR A 157 -15.69 -26.40 -14.23
C TYR A 157 -16.49 -25.09 -14.20
N ASP A 158 -16.96 -24.67 -13.02
CA ASP A 158 -17.77 -23.45 -12.87
C ASP A 158 -16.94 -22.21 -13.24
N THR A 159 -15.66 -22.17 -12.85
CA THR A 159 -14.71 -21.13 -13.24
C THR A 159 -14.64 -21.00 -14.76
N SER A 160 -14.54 -22.11 -15.49
CA SER A 160 -14.47 -22.11 -16.95
C SER A 160 -15.77 -21.62 -17.61
N VAL A 161 -16.92 -21.99 -17.06
CA VAL A 161 -18.24 -21.57 -17.55
C VAL A 161 -18.42 -20.08 -17.33
N LEU A 162 -18.15 -19.58 -16.12
CA LEU A 162 -18.26 -18.17 -15.81
C LEU A 162 -17.26 -17.32 -16.58
N TRP A 163 -16.03 -17.81 -16.79
CA TRP A 163 -15.02 -17.12 -17.58
C TRP A 163 -15.50 -16.89 -19.01
N LYS A 164 -15.95 -17.94 -19.69
CA LYS A 164 -16.45 -17.87 -21.08
C LYS A 164 -17.66 -16.97 -21.22
N ASN A 165 -18.55 -16.99 -20.22
CA ASN A 165 -19.80 -16.23 -20.28
C ASN A 165 -19.63 -14.75 -19.96
N TYR A 166 -18.70 -14.37 -19.07
CA TYR A 166 -18.66 -13.01 -18.52
C TYR A 166 -17.30 -12.30 -18.62
N ILE A 167 -16.16 -13.02 -18.59
CA ILE A 167 -14.83 -12.40 -18.59
C ILE A 167 -14.24 -12.36 -20.01
N GLU A 168 -14.25 -13.48 -20.73
CA GLU A 168 -13.74 -13.60 -22.09
C GLU A 168 -14.35 -12.58 -23.08
N PRO A 169 -15.67 -12.31 -23.07
CA PRO A 169 -16.28 -11.34 -23.97
C PRO A 169 -15.77 -9.91 -23.80
N MET A 170 -15.18 -9.56 -22.64
CA MET A 170 -14.62 -8.23 -22.41
C MET A 170 -13.40 -7.94 -23.29
N LYS A 171 -12.71 -8.99 -23.76
CA LYS A 171 -11.59 -8.85 -24.72
C LYS A 171 -12.05 -8.21 -26.03
N THR A 172 -13.19 -8.62 -26.57
CA THR A 172 -13.72 -8.07 -27.83
C THR A 172 -14.57 -6.83 -27.59
N ARG A 173 -15.37 -6.81 -26.51
CA ARG A 173 -16.28 -5.69 -26.21
C ARG A 173 -15.53 -4.40 -25.87
N CYS A 174 -14.52 -4.48 -25.01
CA CYS A 174 -13.82 -3.32 -24.46
C CYS A 174 -12.32 -3.32 -24.78
N ASN A 175 -11.85 -4.22 -25.67
CA ASN A 175 -10.43 -4.39 -26.00
C ASN A 175 -9.53 -4.60 -24.76
N MET A 176 -10.04 -5.36 -23.78
CA MET A 176 -9.37 -5.54 -22.49
C MET A 176 -8.34 -6.65 -22.53
N THR A 177 -7.24 -6.48 -21.77
CA THR A 177 -6.35 -7.57 -21.41
C THR A 177 -6.91 -8.30 -20.18
N LEU A 178 -7.01 -9.62 -20.25
CA LEU A 178 -7.61 -10.45 -19.20
C LEU A 178 -6.53 -11.16 -18.40
N GLY A 179 -6.54 -10.99 -17.07
CA GLY A 179 -5.70 -11.71 -16.13
C GLY A 179 -6.40 -12.97 -15.64
N ALA A 180 -5.70 -14.10 -15.65
CA ALA A 180 -6.22 -15.38 -15.16
C ALA A 180 -6.54 -15.34 -13.64
N PRO A 181 -7.35 -16.29 -13.14
CA PRO A 181 -7.53 -16.53 -11.71
C PRO A 181 -6.22 -16.93 -11.01
#